data_AF-A0A2N1UHZ7-F1
#
_entry.id   AF-A0A2N1UHZ7-F1
#
_cell.length_a   1.000
_cell.length_b   1.000
_cell.length_c   1.000
_cell.angle_alpha   90.00
_cell.angle_beta   90.00
_cell.angle_gamma   90.00
#
_symmetry.space_group_name_H-M   'P 1'
#
loop_
_entity.id
_entity.type
_entity.pdbx_description
1 polymer ?
#
loop_
_entity_poly.entity_id
_entity_poly.type
_entity_poly.pdbx_seq_one_letter_code
_entity_poly.pdbx_strand_id
1 'polypeptide(L)'
;MTQATAGKFHLPSLGFLFLVGVLGWWIPGAGHWLISERKRAVIIFVSLMFAFVLGIYIGSIAVIDAGTPWYWAQFLASPAVAYLAHLSGSVYHLDSFGRPREIGEIYTGITGMLNLLCVVNAVYMAHCINVKEREK
;
A
#
# COMPACT_ATOMS: atom_id res chain seq x y z
N MET A 1 9.81 -20.77 20.66
CA MET A 1 10.17 -21.77 19.64
C MET A 1 8.93 -22.07 18.82
N THR A 2 8.77 -21.41 17.67
CA THR A 2 7.76 -21.77 16.69
C THR A 2 8.30 -21.35 15.33
N GLN A 3 9.14 -22.22 14.75
CA GLN A 3 9.49 -22.10 13.34
C GLN A 3 8.21 -22.38 12.56
N ALA A 4 7.57 -21.31 12.08
CA ALA A 4 6.53 -21.44 11.09
C ALA A 4 7.21 -21.98 9.82
N THR A 5 6.80 -23.18 9.43
CA THR A 5 7.11 -23.84 8.18
C THR A 5 6.77 -22.92 7.02
N ALA A 6 7.73 -22.10 6.59
CA ALA A 6 7.69 -21.46 5.29
C ALA A 6 7.71 -22.60 4.27
N GLY A 7 6.55 -22.89 3.67
CA GLY A 7 6.47 -23.72 2.49
C GLY A 7 7.47 -23.15 1.50
N LYS A 8 8.54 -23.91 1.23
CA LYS A 8 9.60 -23.55 0.29
C LYS A 8 9.00 -23.52 -1.11
N PHE A 9 8.39 -22.41 -1.45
CA PHE A 9 7.94 -22.14 -2.79
C PHE A 9 9.21 -21.95 -3.63
N HIS A 10 9.56 -22.95 -4.46
CA HIS A 10 10.64 -22.88 -5.44
C HIS A 10 10.25 -21.93 -6.59
N LEU A 11 9.98 -20.66 -6.28
CA LEU A 11 9.92 -19.60 -7.28
C LEU A 11 11.36 -19.16 -7.61
N PRO A 12 11.67 -18.79 -8.87
CA PRO A 12 12.90 -18.06 -9.15
C PRO A 12 12.96 -16.84 -8.22
N SER A 13 14.14 -16.50 -7.69
CA SER A 13 14.29 -15.44 -6.66
C SER A 13 13.65 -14.11 -7.06
N LEU A 14 13.62 -13.82 -8.36
CA LEU A 14 12.93 -12.66 -8.94
C LEU A 14 11.39 -12.72 -8.76
N GLY A 15 10.78 -13.89 -8.95
CA GLY A 15 9.34 -14.10 -8.81
C GLY A 15 8.86 -13.94 -7.36
N PHE A 16 9.66 -14.38 -6.39
CA PHE A 16 9.36 -14.15 -4.97
C PHE A 16 9.39 -12.65 -4.61
N LEU A 17 10.43 -11.93 -5.07
CA LEU A 17 10.55 -10.47 -4.87
C LEU A 17 9.37 -9.71 -5.49
N PHE A 18 8.99 -10.08 -6.71
CA PHE A 18 7.84 -9.50 -7.39
C PHE A 18 6.54 -9.75 -6.63
N LEU A 19 6.33 -10.97 -6.13
CA LEU A 19 5.14 -11.33 -5.36
C LEU A 19 5.06 -10.55 -4.03
N VAL A 20 6.18 -10.35 -3.33
CA VAL A 20 6.25 -9.47 -2.14
C VAL A 20 5.82 -8.04 -2.49
N GLY A 21 6.32 -7.52 -3.61
CA GLY A 21 5.99 -6.19 -4.10
C GLY A 21 4.50 -6.02 -4.41
N VAL A 22 3.96 -6.92 -5.24
CA VAL A 22 2.54 -6.91 -5.64
C VAL A 22 1.61 -7.08 -4.44
N LEU A 23 1.91 -8.01 -3.53
CA LEU A 23 1.10 -8.19 -2.33
C LEU A 23 1.13 -6.96 -1.42
N GLY A 24 2.30 -6.36 -1.22
CA GLY A 24 2.43 -5.14 -0.43
C GLY A 24 1.72 -3.94 -1.03
N TRP A 25 1.66 -3.85 -2.37
CA TRP A 25 0.89 -2.80 -3.05
C TRP A 25 -0.62 -3.07 -2.97
N TRP A 26 -1.05 -4.33 -3.08
CA TRP A 26 -2.47 -4.66 -3.02
C TRP A 26 -3.06 -4.37 -1.64
N ILE A 27 -2.39 -4.85 -0.59
CA ILE A 27 -2.78 -4.66 0.80
C ILE A 27 -1.58 -4.07 1.55
N PRO A 28 -1.68 -2.84 2.07
CA PRO A 28 -0.61 -2.22 2.84
C PRO A 28 -0.11 -3.14 3.96
N GLY A 29 1.19 -3.42 3.98
CA GLY A 29 1.82 -4.29 4.99
C GLY A 29 1.80 -5.80 4.69
N ALA A 30 1.09 -6.28 3.66
CA ALA A 30 1.07 -7.72 3.33
C ALA A 30 2.43 -8.27 2.85
N GLY A 31 3.27 -7.43 2.23
CA GLY A 31 4.64 -7.82 1.87
C GLY A 31 5.50 -8.20 3.08
N HIS A 32 5.35 -7.48 4.21
CA HIS A 32 6.05 -7.79 5.47
C HIS A 32 5.50 -9.06 6.14
N TRP A 33 4.22 -9.37 5.90
CA TRP A 33 3.63 -10.60 6.40
C TRP A 33 4.23 -11.83 5.72
N LEU A 34 4.48 -11.76 4.40
CA LEU A 34 5.10 -12.85 3.65
C LEU A 34 6.53 -13.15 4.12
N ILE A 35 7.24 -12.13 4.61
CA ILE A 35 8.59 -12.22 5.17
C ILE A 35 8.56 -12.65 6.66
N SER A 36 7.39 -13.02 7.19
CA SER A 36 7.14 -13.41 8.59
C SER A 36 7.35 -12.32 9.65
N GLU A 37 7.51 -11.05 9.26
CA GLU A 37 7.62 -9.89 10.14
C GLU A 37 6.25 -9.34 10.54
N ARG A 38 5.44 -10.16 11.22
CA ARG A 38 4.02 -9.88 11.52
C ARG A 38 3.80 -8.57 12.28
N LYS A 39 4.68 -8.22 13.22
CA LYS A 39 4.55 -6.97 14.00
C LYS A 39 4.63 -5.73 13.11
N ARG A 40 5.59 -5.71 12.18
CA ARG A 40 5.77 -4.60 11.23
C ARG A 40 4.60 -4.52 10.26
N ALA A 41 4.13 -5.66 9.76
CA ALA A 41 2.97 -5.73 8.87
C ALA A 41 1.73 -5.08 9.50
N VAL A 42 1.43 -5.40 10.76
CA VAL A 42 0.26 -4.85 11.48
C VAL A 42 0.42 -3.35 11.72
N ILE A 43 1.61 -2.89 12.16
CA ILE A 43 1.84 -1.45 12.39
C ILE A 43 1.63 -0.66 11.11
N ILE A 44 2.20 -1.12 9.99
CA ILE A 44 2.07 -0.46 8.68
C ILE A 44 0.61 -0.44 8.24
N PHE A 45 -0.08 -1.58 8.29
CA PHE A 45 -1.48 -1.68 7.89
C PHE A 45 -2.36 -0.72 8.70
N VAL A 46 -2.27 -0.77 10.03
CA VAL A 46 -3.10 0.07 10.92
C VAL A 46 -2.79 1.56 10.71
N SER A 47 -1.52 1.93 10.62
CA SER A 47 -1.12 3.34 10.48
C SER A 47 -1.59 3.91 9.14
N LEU A 48 -1.39 3.17 8.05
CA LEU A 48 -1.78 3.63 6.71
C LEU A 48 -3.29 3.60 6.51
N MET A 49 -3.99 2.56 6.98
CA MET A 49 -5.46 2.53 6.92
C MET A 49 -6.07 3.67 7.73
N PHE A 50 -5.55 3.95 8.92
CA PHE A 50 -6.05 5.04 9.74
C PHE A 50 -5.82 6.40 9.06
N ALA A 51 -4.62 6.66 8.55
CA ALA A 51 -4.32 7.90 7.82
C ALA A 51 -5.17 8.06 6.55
N PHE A 52 -5.38 6.96 5.81
CA PHE A 52 -6.19 6.95 4.60
C PHE A 52 -7.66 7.26 4.88
N VAL A 53 -8.25 6.55 5.86
CA VAL A 53 -9.65 6.74 6.25
C VAL A 53 -9.86 8.13 6.83
N LEU A 54 -8.91 8.66 7.60
CA LEU A 54 -8.94 10.05 8.05
C LEU A 54 -8.92 11.04 6.89
N GLY A 55 -8.09 10.80 5.87
CA GLY A 55 -8.04 11.63 4.67
C GLY A 55 -9.39 11.66 3.95
N ILE A 56 -10.02 10.50 3.74
CA ILE A 56 -11.36 10.40 3.17
C ILE A 56 -12.42 11.04 4.08
N TYR A 57 -12.31 10.86 5.39
CA TYR A 57 -13.26 11.43 6.35
C TYR A 57 -13.25 12.96 6.34
N ILE A 58 -12.06 13.58 6.22
CA ILE A 58 -11.90 15.04 6.16
C ILE A 58 -12.31 15.58 4.79
N GLY A 59 -11.85 14.95 3.70
CA GLY A 59 -12.01 15.45 2.33
C GLY A 59 -13.26 14.95 1.59
N SER A 60 -14.01 14.02 2.18
CA SER A 60 -15.00 13.17 1.51
C SER A 60 -14.38 12.20 0.49
N ILE A 61 -15.22 11.33 -0.08
CA ILE A 61 -14.83 10.39 -1.16
C ILE A 61 -14.42 11.15 -2.43
N ALA A 62 -14.96 12.35 -2.63
CA ALA A 62 -14.62 13.29 -3.72
C ALA A 62 -13.15 13.72 -3.76
N VAL A 63 -12.37 13.43 -2.71
CA VAL A 63 -10.94 13.73 -2.64
C VAL A 63 -10.09 12.85 -3.56
N ILE A 64 -10.66 11.73 -4.03
CA ILE A 64 -10.02 10.80 -4.94
C ILE A 64 -10.51 11.09 -6.35
N ASP A 65 -9.71 11.85 -7.10
CA ASP A 65 -10.06 12.33 -8.44
C ASP A 65 -8.95 12.03 -9.45
N ALA A 66 -9.24 11.12 -10.38
CA ALA A 66 -8.32 10.68 -11.42
C ALA A 66 -7.95 11.77 -12.44
N GLY A 67 -8.67 12.89 -12.48
CA GLY A 67 -8.34 14.05 -13.31
C GLY A 67 -7.16 14.87 -12.79
N THR A 68 -6.77 14.68 -11.52
CA THR A 68 -5.67 15.43 -10.91
C THR A 68 -4.35 14.66 -10.99
N PRO A 69 -3.19 15.33 -11.18
CA PRO A 69 -1.89 14.66 -11.09
C PRO A 69 -1.63 14.01 -9.73
N TRP A 70 -2.25 14.53 -8.67
CA TRP A 70 -2.07 14.05 -7.30
C TRP A 70 -2.66 12.65 -7.07
N TYR A 71 -3.62 12.23 -7.90
CA TYR A 71 -4.19 10.88 -7.87
C TYR A 71 -3.14 9.78 -7.96
N TRP A 72 -2.06 9.98 -8.72
CA TRP A 72 -0.99 8.99 -8.83
C TRP A 72 -0.34 8.69 -7.49
N ALA A 73 -0.20 9.68 -6.61
CA ALA A 73 0.30 9.47 -5.26
C ALA A 73 -0.69 8.62 -4.44
N GLN A 74 -1.99 8.89 -4.57
CA GLN A 74 -3.04 8.13 -3.86
C GLN A 74 -3.13 6.68 -4.36
N PHE A 75 -2.99 6.44 -5.67
CA PHE A 75 -3.04 5.12 -6.29
C PHE A 75 -1.97 4.15 -5.77
N LEU A 76 -0.83 4.68 -5.32
CA LEU A 76 0.23 3.89 -4.69
C LEU A 76 -0.20 3.29 -3.35
N ALA A 77 -1.27 3.79 -2.72
CA ALA A 77 -1.80 3.20 -1.50
C ALA A 77 -2.39 1.81 -1.75
N SER A 78 -3.16 1.65 -2.82
CA SER A 78 -3.74 0.38 -3.23
C SER A 78 -4.44 0.52 -4.59
N PRO A 79 -4.53 -0.54 -5.40
CA PRO A 79 -5.44 -0.58 -6.54
C PRO A 79 -6.91 -0.29 -6.17
N ALA A 80 -7.31 -0.49 -4.90
CA ALA A 80 -8.64 -0.12 -4.40
C ALA A 80 -8.96 1.38 -4.58
N VAL A 81 -7.94 2.24 -4.60
CA VAL A 81 -8.10 3.68 -4.84
C VAL A 81 -8.64 3.97 -6.24
N ALA A 82 -8.28 3.18 -7.25
CA ALA A 82 -8.85 3.33 -8.59
C ALA A 82 -10.35 3.01 -8.62
N TYR A 83 -10.78 2.02 -7.83
CA TYR A 83 -12.20 1.72 -7.68
C TYR A 83 -12.94 2.87 -6.99
N LEU A 84 -12.35 3.45 -5.94
CA LEU A 84 -12.91 4.63 -5.28
C LEU A 84 -12.99 5.85 -6.21
N ALA A 85 -11.97 6.07 -7.04
CA ALA A 85 -11.96 7.14 -8.04
C ALA A 85 -13.08 6.96 -9.08
N HIS A 86 -13.28 5.73 -9.56
CA HIS A 86 -14.36 5.41 -10.50
C HIS A 86 -15.74 5.63 -9.86
N LEU A 87 -15.93 5.22 -8.60
CA LEU A 87 -17.16 5.50 -7.87
C LEU A 87 -17.40 7.01 -7.73
N SER A 88 -16.38 7.76 -7.30
CA SER A 88 -16.49 9.20 -7.08
C SER A 88 -16.81 9.97 -8.35
N GLY A 89 -16.04 9.74 -9.42
CA GLY A 89 -16.12 10.52 -10.66
C GLY A 89 -17.18 10.02 -11.64
N SER A 90 -17.30 8.71 -11.85
CA SER A 90 -18.14 8.15 -12.92
C SER A 90 -19.53 7.70 -12.46
N VAL A 91 -19.69 7.32 -11.18
CA VAL A 91 -20.97 6.82 -10.67
C VAL A 91 -21.73 7.92 -9.93
N TYR A 92 -21.07 8.60 -9.00
CA TYR A 92 -21.73 9.58 -8.13
C TYR A 92 -21.50 11.04 -8.55
N HIS A 93 -20.60 11.30 -9.51
CA HIS A 93 -20.22 12.64 -9.98
C HIS A 93 -20.00 13.63 -8.83
N LEU A 94 -19.25 13.20 -7.81
CA LEU A 94 -19.02 13.99 -6.62
C LEU A 94 -17.92 15.00 -6.87
N ASP A 95 -18.29 16.27 -6.86
CA ASP A 95 -17.34 17.38 -6.87
C ASP A 95 -17.24 17.99 -5.48
N SER A 96 -16.01 18.15 -5.00
CA SER A 96 -15.71 18.87 -3.77
C SER A 96 -14.79 20.04 -4.09
N PHE A 97 -15.18 21.27 -3.73
CA PHE A 97 -14.39 22.48 -3.99
C PHE A 97 -13.95 23.18 -2.70
N GLY A 98 -14.22 22.56 -1.55
CA GLY A 98 -13.89 23.13 -0.24
C GLY A 98 -12.44 22.86 0.18
N ARG A 99 -11.91 23.72 1.05
CA ARG A 99 -10.61 23.51 1.72
C ARG A 99 -10.41 22.14 2.37
N PRO A 100 -11.45 21.46 2.92
CA PRO A 100 -11.28 20.11 3.45
C PRO A 100 -10.79 19.09 2.39
N ARG A 101 -11.08 19.31 1.10
CA ARG A 101 -10.58 18.48 0.00
C ARG A 101 -9.06 18.47 -0.06
N GLU A 102 -8.43 19.64 -0.06
CA GLU A 102 -6.96 19.77 -0.14
C GLU A 102 -6.28 19.03 1.01
N ILE A 103 -6.84 19.12 2.23
CA ILE A 103 -6.32 18.41 3.40
C ILE A 103 -6.45 16.90 3.20
N GLY A 104 -7.63 16.42 2.80
CA GLY A 104 -7.83 15.00 2.54
C GLY A 104 -6.92 14.46 1.43
N GLU A 105 -6.67 15.24 0.38
CA GLU A 105 -5.82 14.90 -0.76
C GLU A 105 -4.37 14.71 -0.31
N ILE A 106 -3.90 15.55 0.61
CA ILE A 106 -2.58 15.44 1.22
C ILE A 106 -2.51 14.16 2.07
N TYR A 107 -3.50 13.87 2.92
CA TYR A 107 -3.48 12.66 3.76
C TYR A 107 -3.49 11.37 2.93
N THR A 108 -4.39 11.26 1.95
CA THR A 108 -4.49 10.07 1.08
C THR A 108 -3.27 9.94 0.17
N GLY A 109 -2.73 11.06 -0.34
CA GLY A 109 -1.52 11.09 -1.16
C GLY A 109 -0.27 10.69 -0.39
N ILE A 110 -0.06 11.25 0.81
CA ILE A 110 1.06 10.86 1.70
C ILE A 110 0.96 9.38 2.05
N THR A 111 -0.25 8.88 2.35
CA THR A 111 -0.46 7.46 2.62
C THR A 111 0.03 6.58 1.47
N GLY A 112 -0.29 6.94 0.22
CA GLY A 112 0.14 6.15 -0.92
C GLY A 112 1.65 6.19 -1.17
N MET A 113 2.28 7.35 -0.99
CA MET A 113 3.75 7.46 -1.06
C MET A 113 4.43 6.66 0.07
N LEU A 114 3.88 6.68 1.29
CA LEU A 114 4.38 5.88 2.40
C LEU A 114 4.17 4.38 2.17
N ASN A 115 3.07 3.97 1.53
CA ASN A 115 2.86 2.59 1.15
C ASN A 115 3.94 2.12 0.18
N LEU A 116 4.25 2.92 -0.85
CA LEU A 116 5.34 2.62 -1.79
C LEU A 116 6.68 2.44 -1.05
N LEU A 117 7.01 3.33 -0.11
CA LEU A 117 8.22 3.19 0.71
C LEU A 117 8.22 1.87 1.49
N CYS A 118 7.08 1.49 2.07
CA CYS A 118 6.93 0.23 2.81
C CYS A 118 7.08 -1.00 1.92
N VAL A 119 6.58 -0.94 0.67
CA VAL A 119 6.71 -1.99 -0.34
C VAL A 119 8.17 -2.15 -0.75
N VAL A 120 8.87 -1.06 -1.08
CA VAL A 120 10.31 -1.09 -1.42
C VAL A 120 11.12 -1.66 -0.26
N ASN A 121 10.83 -1.24 0.97
CA ASN A 121 11.48 -1.78 2.16
C ASN A 121 11.22 -3.30 2.33
N ALA A 122 10.00 -3.77 2.07
CA ALA A 122 9.69 -5.20 2.12
C ALA A 122 10.51 -5.99 1.08
N VAL A 123 10.56 -5.49 -0.16
CA VAL A 123 11.33 -6.13 -1.25
C VAL A 123 12.82 -6.16 -0.93
N TYR A 124 13.37 -5.07 -0.38
CA TYR A 124 14.77 -5.01 0.06
C TYR A 124 15.08 -6.04 1.14
N MET A 125 14.24 -6.14 2.17
CA MET A 125 14.39 -7.14 3.24
C MET A 125 14.32 -8.57 2.70
N ALA A 126 13.39 -8.85 1.78
CA ALA A 126 13.29 -10.14 1.10
C ALA A 126 14.54 -10.46 0.27
N HIS A 127 15.17 -9.47 -0.35
CA HIS A 127 16.42 -9.64 -1.08
C HIS A 127 17.57 -10.02 -0.13
N CYS A 128 17.73 -9.30 0.98
CA CYS A 128 18.76 -9.60 1.98
C CYS A 128 18.63 -11.03 2.55
N ILE A 129 17.40 -11.50 2.79
CA ILE A 129 17.15 -12.87 3.26
C ILE A 129 17.59 -13.88 2.20
N ASN A 130 17.22 -13.68 0.93
CA ASN A 130 17.63 -14.55 -0.18
C ASN A 130 19.15 -14.60 -0.38
N VAL A 131 19.86 -13.47 -0.23
CA VAL A 131 21.32 -13.43 -0.33
C VAL A 131 21.97 -14.28 0.77
N LYS A 132 21.50 -14.13 2.01
CA LYS A 132 22.01 -14.88 3.17
C LYS A 132 21.78 -16.39 3.05
N GLU A 133 20.70 -16.82 2.40
CA GLU A 133 20.44 -18.24 2.14
C GLU A 133 21.37 -18.84 1.08
N ARG A 134 21.90 -18.05 0.15
CA ARG A 134 22.87 -18.53 -0.86
C ARG A 134 24.29 -18.72 -0.32
N GLU A 135 24.62 -18.09 0.80
CA GLU A 135 25.93 -18.20 1.44
C GLU A 135 26.05 -19.39 2.41
N LYS A 136 24.93 -20.07 2.70
CA LYS A 136 24.88 -21.27 3.55
C LYS A 136 24.91 -22.56 2.74
#